data_AF-A0A091UHY4-F1
#
_entry.id   AF-A0A091UHY4-F1
#
_cell.length_a   1.000
_cell.length_b   1.000
_cell.length_c   1.000
_cell.angle_alpha   90.00
_cell.angle_beta   90.00
_cell.angle_gamma   90.00
#
_symmetry.space_group_name_H-M   'P 1'
#
loop_
_entity.id
_entity.type
_entity.pdbx_description
1 polymer ?
#
loop_
_entity_poly.entity_id
_entity_poly.type
_entity_poly.pdbx_seq_one_letter_code
_entity_poly.pdbx_strand_id
1 'polypeptide(L)'
;GSRETAFTYAVSAAGVVNAISRACREGELSSCGCSRTARPKDLPRDWLWGGCGDNVEYGYRFAKEFVDAKEREKNYVRGSEEQARMLMNLQNNEAGRRAVYKLADVACKCHGVSGSCSLKTCWLQLADFRKVGDLLKEKYDSAAAMRISRKGKLELVNNRFNMPTQEDLVYVDPSPDYCLRNETTGSLGTQGRLCNKTSEGMDGCELMCCGRGYDQFKSVQVERCHCKFHWCCYVKCKKCTEIVDQYVCK
;
A
#
# COMPACT_ATOMS: atom_id res chain seq x y z
N GLY A 1 16.45 2.15 -9.07
CA GLY A 1 15.13 2.79 -8.96
C GLY A 1 14.20 2.16 -9.96
N SER A 2 13.90 0.88 -9.73
CA SER A 2 12.97 0.10 -10.55
C SER A 2 11.51 0.45 -10.21
N ARG A 3 10.58 -0.13 -10.97
CA ARG A 3 9.15 0.01 -10.71
C ARG A 3 8.75 -0.51 -9.32
N GLU A 4 9.36 -1.60 -8.88
CA GLU A 4 9.11 -2.20 -7.55
C GLU A 4 9.67 -1.29 -6.46
N THR A 5 10.83 -0.67 -6.71
CA THR A 5 11.38 0.36 -5.82
C THR A 5 10.38 1.51 -5.65
N ALA A 6 9.80 2.02 -6.75
CA ALA A 6 8.82 3.09 -6.70
C ALA A 6 7.62 2.75 -5.78
N PHE A 7 7.07 1.55 -5.91
CA PHE A 7 5.99 1.08 -5.06
C PHE A 7 6.41 0.96 -3.59
N THR A 8 7.60 0.43 -3.29
CA THR A 8 8.09 0.31 -1.91
C THR A 8 8.18 1.66 -1.20
N TYR A 9 8.68 2.71 -1.86
CA TYR A 9 8.69 4.08 -1.30
C TYR A 9 7.27 4.59 -1.06
N ALA A 10 6.38 4.44 -2.03
CA ALA A 10 4.99 4.88 -1.91
C ALA A 10 4.24 4.18 -0.77
N VAL A 11 4.28 2.85 -0.71
CA VAL A 11 3.56 2.09 0.33
C VAL A 11 4.16 2.30 1.72
N SER A 12 5.47 2.52 1.82
CA SER A 12 6.13 2.84 3.10
C SER A 12 5.72 4.23 3.60
N ALA A 13 5.76 5.24 2.74
CA ALA A 13 5.29 6.59 3.08
C ALA A 13 3.81 6.60 3.46
N ALA A 14 2.97 5.87 2.71
CA ALA A 14 1.56 5.66 3.03
C ALA A 14 1.37 4.98 4.39
N GLY A 15 2.16 3.95 4.69
CA GLY A 15 2.15 3.25 5.97
C GLY A 15 2.44 4.16 7.16
N VAL A 16 3.44 5.05 7.03
CA VAL A 16 3.76 6.04 8.07
C VAL A 16 2.60 7.01 8.29
N VAL A 17 1.98 7.54 7.22
CA VAL A 17 0.77 8.39 7.36
C VAL A 17 -0.33 7.64 8.10
N ASN A 18 -0.63 6.40 7.69
CA ASN A 18 -1.71 5.62 8.28
C ASN A 18 -1.48 5.36 9.78
N ALA A 19 -0.29 4.87 10.14
CA ALA A 19 0.05 4.52 11.52
C ALA A 19 0.05 5.75 12.44
N ILE A 20 0.72 6.84 12.03
CA ILE A 20 0.84 8.05 12.85
C ILE A 20 -0.52 8.73 13.03
N SER A 21 -1.33 8.80 11.98
CA SER A 21 -2.66 9.40 12.07
C SER A 21 -3.62 8.64 12.99
N ARG A 22 -3.52 7.30 13.05
CA ARG A 22 -4.28 6.46 13.99
C ARG A 22 -3.76 6.61 15.43
N ALA A 23 -2.45 6.58 15.63
CA ALA A 23 -1.84 6.78 16.93
C ALA A 23 -2.22 8.14 17.55
N CYS A 24 -2.32 9.21 16.72
CA CYS A 24 -2.84 10.50 17.15
C CYS A 24 -4.30 10.46 17.61
N ARG A 25 -5.16 9.69 16.93
CA ARG A 25 -6.57 9.51 17.31
C ARG A 25 -6.70 8.73 18.60
N GLU A 26 -5.86 7.72 18.78
CA GLU A 26 -5.86 6.83 19.96
C GLU A 26 -5.21 7.47 21.19
N GLY A 27 -4.56 8.63 21.02
CA GLY A 27 -3.92 9.35 22.12
C GLY A 27 -2.58 8.74 22.54
N GLU A 28 -1.98 7.91 21.70
CA GLU A 28 -0.69 7.26 21.97
C GLU A 28 0.49 8.24 21.83
N LEU A 29 0.29 9.36 21.14
CA LEU A 29 1.29 10.38 20.89
C LEU A 29 0.91 11.70 21.59
N SER A 30 1.83 12.23 22.40
CA SER A 30 1.62 13.49 23.12
C SER A 30 1.67 14.74 22.22
N SER A 31 2.29 14.62 21.04
CA SER A 31 2.51 15.71 20.08
C SER A 31 1.32 16.00 19.17
N CYS A 32 0.28 15.17 19.22
CA CYS A 32 -0.91 15.31 18.40
C CYS A 32 -2.16 14.82 19.15
N GLY A 33 -3.32 14.97 18.51
CA GLY A 33 -4.59 14.46 18.99
C GLY A 33 -5.53 14.21 17.82
N CYS A 34 -6.83 14.19 18.10
CA CYS A 34 -7.88 14.01 17.09
C CYS A 34 -7.76 15.00 15.91
N SER A 35 -8.27 14.59 14.77
CA SER A 35 -8.41 15.44 13.59
C SER A 35 -9.13 16.75 13.91
N ARG A 36 -8.60 17.85 13.36
CA ARG A 36 -9.23 19.19 13.39
C ARG A 36 -9.85 19.56 12.04
N THR A 37 -10.02 18.59 11.14
CA THR A 37 -10.58 18.83 9.81
C THR A 37 -11.99 19.41 9.92
N ALA A 38 -12.25 20.46 9.14
CA ALA A 38 -13.54 21.10 9.09
C ALA A 38 -14.61 20.14 8.55
N ARG A 39 -15.86 20.39 8.94
CA ARG A 39 -17.01 19.65 8.42
C ARG A 39 -17.06 19.72 6.88
N PRO A 40 -17.15 18.58 6.18
CA PRO A 40 -17.36 18.57 4.72
C PRO A 40 -18.65 19.30 4.32
N LYS A 41 -18.61 20.06 3.22
CA LYS A 41 -19.72 20.91 2.77
C LYS A 41 -20.93 20.11 2.28
N ASP A 42 -20.65 18.94 1.74
CA ASP A 42 -21.58 17.94 1.21
C ASP A 42 -22.20 17.06 2.31
N LEU A 43 -21.72 17.13 3.55
CA LEU A 43 -22.28 16.37 4.67
C LEU A 43 -23.70 16.88 5.03
N PRO A 44 -24.74 16.02 5.00
CA PRO A 44 -26.11 16.42 5.28
C PRO A 44 -26.26 17.16 6.62
N ARG A 45 -26.99 18.28 6.62
CA ARG A 45 -27.04 19.24 7.75
C ARG A 45 -27.44 18.62 9.08
N ASP A 46 -28.30 17.62 9.03
CA ASP A 46 -28.82 16.83 10.14
C ASP A 46 -27.78 15.87 10.76
N TRP A 47 -26.67 15.60 10.07
CA TRP A 47 -25.60 14.74 10.58
C TRP A 47 -24.63 15.60 11.38
N LEU A 48 -24.33 15.20 12.62
CA LEU A 48 -23.40 15.94 13.47
C LEU A 48 -21.95 15.67 13.02
N TRP A 49 -21.11 16.71 13.00
CA TRP A 49 -19.67 16.56 12.79
C TRP A 49 -18.96 16.66 14.15
N GLY A 50 -18.25 15.61 14.55
CA GLY A 50 -17.61 15.54 15.85
C GLY A 50 -17.05 14.16 16.17
N GLY A 51 -16.69 13.94 17.43
CA GLY A 51 -15.93 12.75 17.83
C GLY A 51 -14.43 12.92 17.58
N CYS A 52 -13.69 11.80 17.63
CA CYS A 52 -12.25 11.79 17.42
C CYS A 52 -11.90 11.10 16.10
N GLY A 53 -11.69 11.89 15.05
CA GLY A 53 -11.26 11.40 13.74
C GLY A 53 -9.75 11.19 13.63
N ASP A 54 -9.32 10.40 12.65
CA ASP A 54 -7.91 10.17 12.34
C ASP A 54 -7.23 11.46 11.89
N ASN A 55 -6.08 11.81 12.49
CA ASN A 55 -5.39 13.07 12.20
C ASN A 55 -4.48 12.94 10.96
N VAL A 56 -5.12 12.86 9.79
CA VAL A 56 -4.46 12.63 8.50
C VAL A 56 -3.46 13.74 8.15
N GLU A 57 -3.80 15.00 8.44
CA GLU A 57 -2.92 16.15 8.19
C GLU A 57 -1.61 16.05 8.98
N TYR A 58 -1.70 15.70 10.27
CA TYR A 58 -0.51 15.52 11.10
C TYR A 58 0.36 14.37 10.58
N GLY A 59 -0.24 13.21 10.30
CA GLY A 59 0.47 12.05 9.78
C GLY A 59 1.12 12.32 8.42
N TYR A 60 0.45 13.08 7.54
CA TYR A 60 0.99 13.50 6.25
C TYR A 60 2.28 14.31 6.42
N ARG A 61 2.23 15.35 7.26
CA ARG A 61 3.38 16.22 7.52
C ARG A 61 4.52 15.45 8.19
N PHE A 62 4.20 14.63 9.19
CA PHE A 62 5.20 13.79 9.85
C PHE A 62 5.90 12.87 8.84
N ALA A 63 5.14 12.15 8.00
CA ALA A 63 5.70 11.28 6.99
C ALA A 63 6.56 12.05 5.97
N LYS A 64 6.17 13.27 5.61
CA LYS A 64 6.96 14.13 4.72
C LYS A 64 8.29 14.53 5.36
N GLU A 65 8.30 14.91 6.63
CA GLU A 65 9.53 15.29 7.32
C GLU A 65 10.43 14.09 7.60
N PHE A 66 9.86 12.98 8.05
CA PHE A 66 10.61 11.79 8.47
C PHE A 66 11.08 10.93 7.28
N VAL A 67 10.18 10.58 6.36
CA VAL A 67 10.51 9.66 5.25
C VAL A 67 11.36 10.35 4.18
N ASP A 68 11.13 11.65 3.93
CA ASP A 68 11.93 12.39 2.94
C ASP A 68 13.26 12.91 3.52
N ALA A 69 13.52 12.80 4.83
CA ALA A 69 14.72 13.35 5.49
C ALA A 69 16.00 12.92 4.78
N LYS A 70 16.17 11.59 4.62
CA LYS A 70 17.36 10.99 3.99
C LYS A 70 17.57 11.45 2.54
N GLU A 71 16.48 11.65 1.80
CA GLU A 71 16.56 12.10 0.40
C GLU A 71 16.97 13.57 0.31
N ARG A 72 16.67 14.38 1.33
CA ARG A 72 16.95 15.82 1.37
C ARG A 72 18.30 16.18 2.00
N GLU A 73 18.92 15.26 2.73
CA GLU A 73 20.23 15.49 3.38
C GLU A 73 21.38 15.64 2.38
N LYS A 74 21.29 14.98 1.22
CA LYS A 74 22.39 14.91 0.25
C LYS A 74 22.15 15.84 -0.93
N ASN A 75 23.14 16.66 -1.25
CA ASN A 75 23.17 17.42 -2.50
C ASN A 75 23.86 16.59 -3.59
N TYR A 76 23.09 16.19 -4.61
CA TYR A 76 23.62 15.47 -5.77
C TYR A 76 23.99 16.41 -6.91
N VAL A 77 24.94 15.97 -7.73
CA VAL A 77 25.35 16.71 -8.93
C VAL A 77 24.16 16.84 -9.89
N ARG A 78 23.93 18.04 -10.41
CA ARG A 78 22.81 18.31 -11.31
C ARG A 78 22.92 17.47 -12.59
N GLY A 79 21.87 16.71 -12.88
CA GLY A 79 21.82 15.80 -14.03
C GLY A 79 22.39 14.41 -13.76
N SER A 80 22.83 14.09 -12.53
CA SER A 80 23.37 12.76 -12.22
C SER A 80 22.26 11.72 -12.02
N GLU A 81 22.63 10.44 -12.12
CA GLU A 81 21.70 9.33 -11.87
C GLU A 81 21.22 9.31 -10.41
N GLU A 82 22.07 9.69 -9.47
CA GLU A 82 21.70 9.79 -8.06
C GLU A 82 20.67 10.89 -7.82
N GLN A 83 20.79 12.03 -8.52
CA GLN A 83 19.75 13.06 -8.48
C GLN A 83 18.43 12.51 -9.05
N ALA A 84 18.48 11.72 -10.12
CA ALA A 84 17.30 11.08 -10.71
C ALA A 84 16.60 10.17 -9.69
N ARG A 85 17.37 9.33 -8.98
CA ARG A 85 16.86 8.42 -7.93
C ARG A 85 16.25 9.20 -6.77
N MET A 86 16.90 10.26 -6.30
CA MET A 86 16.37 11.13 -5.24
C MET A 86 15.02 11.76 -5.63
N LEU A 87 14.94 12.34 -6.84
CA LEU A 87 13.69 12.93 -7.34
C LEU A 87 12.57 11.88 -7.49
N MET A 88 12.93 10.68 -7.97
CA MET A 88 12.03 9.53 -8.06
C MET A 88 11.48 9.14 -6.68
N ASN A 89 12.35 9.00 -5.67
CA ASN A 89 11.96 8.64 -4.31
C ASN A 89 11.00 9.67 -3.70
N LEU A 90 11.32 10.97 -3.83
CA LEU A 90 10.47 12.06 -3.32
C LEU A 90 9.08 12.08 -3.97
N GLN A 91 9.00 11.88 -5.28
CA GLN A 91 7.73 11.79 -6.01
C GLN A 91 6.89 10.60 -5.54
N ASN A 92 7.50 9.43 -5.42
CA ASN A 92 6.79 8.21 -5.04
C ASN A 92 6.33 8.25 -3.57
N ASN A 93 7.14 8.83 -2.67
CA ASN A 93 6.73 9.11 -1.30
C ASN A 93 5.48 10.02 -1.27
N GLU A 94 5.47 11.07 -2.08
CA GLU A 94 4.35 11.99 -2.20
C GLU A 94 3.09 11.29 -2.71
N ALA A 95 3.20 10.45 -3.74
CA ALA A 95 2.10 9.65 -4.26
C ALA A 95 1.51 8.73 -3.16
N GLY A 96 2.37 8.09 -2.37
CA GLY A 96 1.98 7.28 -1.21
C GLY A 96 1.19 8.06 -0.16
N ARG A 97 1.70 9.23 0.26
CA ARG A 97 1.01 10.09 1.24
C ARG A 97 -0.34 10.58 0.71
N ARG A 98 -0.41 10.97 -0.57
CA ARG A 98 -1.64 11.42 -1.23
C ARG A 98 -2.69 10.32 -1.34
N ALA A 99 -2.28 9.08 -1.62
CA ALA A 99 -3.20 7.95 -1.67
C ALA A 99 -3.96 7.78 -0.35
N VAL A 100 -3.27 7.89 0.79
CA VAL A 100 -3.89 7.81 2.12
C VAL A 100 -4.81 9.01 2.38
N TYR A 101 -4.34 10.22 2.04
CA TYR A 101 -5.12 11.44 2.24
C TYR A 101 -6.43 11.44 1.43
N LYS A 102 -6.36 11.03 0.17
CA LYS A 102 -7.51 11.02 -0.76
C LYS A 102 -8.54 9.95 -0.45
N LEU A 103 -8.09 8.81 0.08
CA LEU A 103 -8.97 7.71 0.48
C LEU A 103 -9.55 7.88 1.89
N ALA A 104 -9.12 8.89 2.66
CA ALA A 104 -9.77 9.22 3.92
C ALA A 104 -11.18 9.75 3.64
N ASP A 105 -12.16 9.26 4.39
CA ASP A 105 -13.58 9.53 4.13
C ASP A 105 -14.35 9.72 5.43
N VAL A 106 -15.59 10.18 5.32
CA VAL A 106 -16.50 10.38 6.44
C VAL A 106 -17.03 9.03 6.94
N ALA A 107 -16.71 8.70 8.19
CA ALA A 107 -17.34 7.60 8.91
C ALA A 107 -18.36 8.15 9.92
N CYS A 108 -19.45 7.42 10.15
CA CYS A 108 -20.52 7.83 11.04
C CYS A 108 -20.93 6.72 12.02
N LYS A 109 -21.38 7.10 13.21
CA LYS A 109 -22.02 6.21 14.18
C LYS A 109 -23.42 6.71 14.54
N CYS A 110 -24.35 5.77 14.61
CA CYS A 110 -25.74 6.03 14.96
C CYS A 110 -25.97 5.92 16.48
N HIS A 111 -26.79 6.83 17.01
CA HIS A 111 -27.03 7.03 18.45
C HIS A 111 -28.52 7.04 18.82
N GLY A 112 -29.42 6.74 17.88
CA GLY A 112 -30.85 6.74 18.13
C GLY A 112 -31.31 5.59 19.03
N VAL A 113 -32.53 5.70 19.55
CA VAL A 113 -33.17 4.67 20.39
C VAL A 113 -33.12 3.32 19.66
N SER A 114 -32.74 2.27 20.38
CA SER A 114 -32.57 0.90 19.87
C SER A 114 -31.57 0.78 18.70
N GLY A 115 -30.58 1.68 18.61
CA GLY A 115 -29.58 1.67 17.54
C GLY A 115 -30.05 2.30 16.22
N SER A 116 -31.18 3.02 16.23
CA SER A 116 -31.65 3.76 15.05
C SER A 116 -30.68 4.90 14.68
N CYS A 117 -30.72 5.34 13.42
CA CYS A 117 -29.90 6.44 12.90
C CYS A 117 -30.62 7.80 12.91
N SER A 118 -31.62 7.98 13.79
CA SER A 118 -32.32 9.28 13.95
C SER A 118 -31.39 10.39 14.44
N LEU A 119 -30.35 10.03 15.18
CA LEU A 119 -29.20 10.86 15.48
C LEU A 119 -27.93 10.12 15.07
N LYS A 120 -27.02 10.80 14.37
CA LYS A 120 -25.70 10.25 14.10
C LYS A 120 -24.62 11.31 14.08
N THR A 121 -23.43 10.88 14.48
CA THR A 121 -22.22 11.71 14.55
C THR A 121 -21.18 11.13 13.62
N CYS A 122 -20.53 11.98 12.85
CA CYS A 122 -19.55 11.62 11.85
C CYS A 122 -18.21 12.31 12.08
N TRP A 123 -17.13 11.65 11.67
CA TRP A 123 -15.75 12.13 11.73
C TRP A 123 -14.97 11.70 10.49
N LEU A 124 -13.80 12.32 10.28
CA LEU A 124 -12.85 11.87 9.27
C LEU A 124 -12.19 10.57 9.73
N GLN A 125 -12.21 9.55 8.88
CA GLN A 125 -11.61 8.25 9.16
C GLN A 125 -10.75 7.79 7.98
N LEU A 126 -9.61 7.20 8.29
CA LEU A 126 -8.78 6.54 7.29
C LEU A 126 -9.49 5.32 6.70
N ALA A 127 -9.38 5.15 5.38
CA ALA A 127 -9.75 3.90 4.74
C ALA A 127 -8.98 2.71 5.33
N ASP A 128 -9.51 1.51 5.08
CA ASP A 128 -8.75 0.28 5.26
C ASP A 128 -7.46 0.36 4.44
N PHE A 129 -6.33 0.03 5.06
CA PHE A 129 -5.03 0.10 4.40
C PHE A 129 -4.92 -0.83 3.20
N ARG A 130 -5.74 -1.89 3.15
CA ARG A 130 -5.91 -2.73 1.94
C ARG A 130 -6.31 -1.89 0.73
N LYS A 131 -7.29 -0.99 0.86
CA LYS A 131 -7.73 -0.12 -0.24
C LYS A 131 -6.61 0.81 -0.72
N VAL A 132 -5.77 1.29 0.20
CA VAL A 132 -4.59 2.09 -0.13
C VAL A 132 -3.58 1.25 -0.91
N GLY A 133 -3.31 0.02 -0.45
CA GLY A 133 -2.43 -0.93 -1.13
C GLY A 133 -2.90 -1.28 -2.54
N ASP A 134 -4.20 -1.51 -2.71
CA ASP A 134 -4.81 -1.83 -4.00
C ASP A 134 -4.69 -0.64 -4.97
N LEU A 135 -5.01 0.60 -4.51
CA LEU A 135 -4.81 1.81 -5.31
C LEU A 135 -3.34 2.00 -5.72
N LEU A 136 -2.40 1.82 -4.80
CA LEU A 136 -0.98 1.94 -5.11
C LEU A 136 -0.50 0.83 -6.05
N LYS A 137 -1.13 -0.36 -6.00
CA LYS A 137 -0.81 -1.46 -6.91
C LYS A 137 -1.28 -1.16 -8.34
N GLU A 138 -2.44 -0.54 -8.50
CA GLU A 138 -2.88 -0.01 -9.80
C GLU A 138 -1.89 1.04 -10.33
N LYS A 139 -1.44 1.97 -9.47
CA LYS A 139 -0.43 2.97 -9.83
C LYS A 139 0.94 2.36 -10.16
N TYR A 140 1.28 1.22 -9.56
CA TYR A 140 2.47 0.45 -9.91
C TYR A 140 2.37 -0.11 -11.32
N ASP A 141 1.22 -0.68 -11.71
CA ASP A 141 1.03 -1.26 -13.04
C ASP A 141 1.11 -0.19 -14.14
N SER A 142 0.65 1.03 -13.85
CA SER A 142 0.69 2.20 -14.75
C SER A 142 1.88 3.15 -14.52
N ALA A 143 2.92 2.74 -13.80
CA ALA A 143 4.04 3.61 -13.44
C ALA A 143 4.81 4.12 -14.67
N ALA A 144 5.26 5.38 -14.64
CA ALA A 144 5.92 6.02 -15.77
C ALA A 144 7.45 5.89 -15.71
N ALA A 145 8.06 5.51 -16.84
CA ALA A 145 9.50 5.52 -17.02
C ALA A 145 10.02 6.95 -17.25
N MET A 146 10.96 7.37 -16.43
CA MET A 146 11.54 8.71 -16.44
C MET A 146 13.06 8.66 -16.67
N ARG A 147 13.62 9.73 -17.21
CA ARG A 147 15.06 9.96 -17.33
C ARG A 147 15.43 11.35 -16.82
N ILE A 148 16.65 11.51 -16.33
CA ILE A 148 17.14 12.82 -15.91
C ILE A 148 17.61 13.63 -17.12
N SER A 149 17.17 14.88 -17.21
CA SER A 149 17.63 15.80 -18.25
C SER A 149 18.90 16.52 -17.81
N ARG A 150 19.63 17.09 -18.78
CA ARG A 150 20.80 17.95 -18.49
C ARG A 150 20.44 19.15 -17.60
N LYS A 151 19.16 19.54 -17.56
CA LYS A 151 18.65 20.61 -16.69
C LYS A 151 18.33 20.12 -15.26
N GLY A 152 18.57 18.84 -14.94
CA GLY A 152 18.30 18.25 -13.63
C GLY A 152 16.82 18.02 -13.34
N LYS A 153 15.99 17.82 -14.38
CA LYS A 153 14.56 17.53 -14.24
C LYS A 153 14.27 16.11 -14.75
N LEU A 154 13.33 15.42 -14.12
CA LEU A 154 12.80 14.17 -14.64
C LEU A 154 11.93 14.46 -15.87
N GLU A 155 12.22 13.77 -16.96
CA GLU A 155 11.48 13.83 -18.22
C GLU A 155 11.01 12.43 -18.61
N LEU A 156 9.87 12.33 -19.26
CA LEU A 156 9.35 11.06 -19.77
C LEU A 156 10.35 10.42 -20.75
N VAL A 157 10.51 9.11 -20.63
CA VAL A 157 11.27 8.35 -21.64
C VAL A 157 10.49 8.26 -22.95
N ASN A 158 9.16 8.13 -22.87
CA ASN A 158 8.28 8.05 -24.04
C ASN A 158 7.24 9.18 -24.02
N ASN A 159 7.40 10.15 -24.91
CA ASN A 159 6.55 11.34 -25.03
C ASN A 159 5.14 11.08 -25.59
N ARG A 160 4.81 9.83 -25.97
CA ARG A 160 3.44 9.47 -26.38
C ARG A 160 2.49 9.37 -25.18
N PHE A 161 3.02 9.23 -23.97
CA PHE A 161 2.24 9.18 -22.74
C PHE A 161 2.09 10.55 -22.11
N ASN A 162 1.02 10.72 -21.33
CA ASN A 162 0.80 11.93 -20.54
C ASN A 162 1.84 12.04 -19.41
N MET A 163 2.19 13.28 -19.06
CA MET A 163 3.09 13.55 -17.95
C MET A 163 2.48 13.06 -16.63
N PRO A 164 3.24 12.29 -15.81
CA PRO A 164 2.73 11.77 -14.54
C PRO A 164 2.41 12.91 -13.57
N THR A 165 1.30 12.76 -12.84
CA THR A 165 0.89 13.66 -11.76
C THR A 165 1.61 13.29 -10.45
N GLN A 166 1.41 14.09 -9.40
CA GLN A 166 1.91 13.78 -8.05
C GLN A 166 1.27 12.53 -7.41
N GLU A 167 0.20 11.99 -8.01
CA GLU A 167 -0.44 10.74 -7.56
C GLU A 167 0.09 9.51 -8.32
N ASP A 168 0.92 9.71 -9.34
CA ASP A 168 1.44 8.63 -10.19
C ASP A 168 2.85 8.23 -9.77
N LEU A 169 3.12 6.92 -9.86
CA LEU A 169 4.44 6.37 -9.57
C LEU A 169 5.37 6.53 -10.77
N VAL A 170 6.64 6.78 -10.49
CA VAL A 170 7.69 6.96 -11.49
C VAL A 170 8.89 6.08 -11.17
N TYR A 171 9.58 5.61 -12.21
CA TYR A 171 10.82 4.84 -12.08
C TYR A 171 11.87 5.31 -13.08
N VAL A 172 13.15 5.13 -12.76
CA VAL A 172 14.28 5.61 -13.59
C VAL A 172 15.14 4.49 -14.17
N ASP A 173 15.13 3.32 -13.53
CA ASP A 173 15.89 2.15 -13.98
C ASP A 173 14.92 1.05 -14.43
N PRO A 174 15.23 0.27 -15.48
CA PRO A 174 14.46 -0.92 -15.83
C PRO A 174 14.46 -1.93 -14.67
N SER A 175 13.36 -2.66 -14.51
CA SER A 175 13.31 -3.77 -13.57
C SER A 175 14.25 -4.90 -14.04
N PRO A 176 15.05 -5.51 -13.14
CA PRO A 176 15.87 -6.65 -13.49
C PRO A 176 15.02 -7.88 -13.75
N ASP A 177 15.64 -8.94 -14.27
CA ASP A 177 15.03 -10.26 -14.28
C ASP A 177 15.00 -10.84 -12.86
N TYR A 178 13.80 -11.07 -12.33
CA TYR A 178 13.56 -11.65 -11.01
C TYR A 178 13.48 -13.18 -11.02
N CYS A 179 13.55 -13.83 -12.18
CA CYS A 179 13.53 -15.28 -12.30
C CYS A 179 14.77 -15.92 -11.70
N LEU A 180 15.93 -15.30 -11.92
CA LEU A 180 17.23 -15.78 -11.48
C LEU A 180 17.66 -15.08 -10.18
N ARG A 181 18.38 -15.83 -9.35
CA ARG A 181 19.05 -15.27 -8.18
C ARG A 181 20.14 -14.31 -8.65
N ASN A 182 20.14 -13.10 -8.11
CA ASN A 182 21.12 -12.07 -8.40
C ASN A 182 21.40 -11.28 -7.12
N GLU A 183 22.60 -11.48 -6.56
CA GLU A 183 23.01 -10.87 -5.30
C GLU A 183 23.24 -9.37 -5.42
N THR A 184 23.62 -8.88 -6.60
CA THR A 184 23.84 -7.45 -6.85
C THR A 184 22.53 -6.66 -6.81
N THR A 185 21.44 -7.23 -7.33
CA THR A 185 20.11 -6.61 -7.27
C THR A 185 19.34 -7.00 -6.00
N GLY A 186 19.82 -7.99 -5.25
CA GLY A 186 19.12 -8.57 -4.10
C GLY A 186 17.98 -9.52 -4.47
N SER A 187 17.86 -9.91 -5.75
CA SER A 187 16.86 -10.89 -6.19
C SER A 187 17.24 -12.30 -5.71
N LEU A 188 16.32 -12.98 -5.03
CA LEU A 188 16.51 -14.38 -4.60
C LEU A 188 16.19 -15.39 -5.71
N GLY A 189 15.61 -14.94 -6.83
CA GLY A 189 15.06 -15.82 -7.87
C GLY A 189 13.68 -16.36 -7.49
N THR A 190 13.09 -17.16 -8.39
CA THR A 190 11.77 -17.78 -8.16
C THR A 190 11.79 -19.28 -7.85
N GLN A 191 12.97 -19.89 -7.85
CA GLN A 191 13.15 -21.29 -7.46
C GLN A 191 12.66 -21.53 -6.02
N GLY A 192 11.92 -22.62 -5.80
CA GLY A 192 11.38 -22.98 -4.49
C GLY A 192 10.12 -22.20 -4.09
N ARG A 193 9.59 -21.31 -4.93
CA ARG A 193 8.34 -20.59 -4.65
C ARG A 193 7.11 -21.44 -4.96
N LEU A 194 6.08 -21.30 -4.13
CA LEU A 194 4.75 -21.87 -4.39
C LEU A 194 4.08 -21.15 -5.56
N CYS A 195 3.58 -21.90 -6.52
CA CYS A 195 2.85 -21.38 -7.67
C CYS A 195 1.44 -21.97 -7.77
N ASN A 196 0.58 -21.27 -8.50
CA ASN A 196 -0.80 -21.67 -8.73
C ASN A 196 -0.95 -22.30 -10.12
N LYS A 197 -1.26 -23.59 -10.19
CA LYS A 197 -1.37 -24.30 -11.48
C LYS A 197 -2.56 -23.82 -12.33
N THR A 198 -3.62 -23.31 -11.71
CA THR A 198 -4.84 -22.89 -12.42
C THR A 198 -4.84 -21.41 -12.81
N SER A 199 -3.87 -20.62 -12.32
CA SER A 199 -3.78 -19.20 -12.65
C SER A 199 -2.98 -18.98 -13.93
N GLU A 200 -3.48 -18.09 -14.78
CA GLU A 200 -2.77 -17.56 -15.95
C GLU A 200 -1.99 -16.26 -15.61
N GLY A 201 -2.12 -15.77 -14.36
CA GLY A 201 -1.48 -14.55 -13.90
C GLY A 201 -0.04 -14.77 -13.41
N MET A 202 0.55 -13.73 -12.80
CA MET A 202 1.93 -13.79 -12.26
C MET A 202 2.11 -14.83 -11.14
N ASP A 203 1.03 -15.23 -10.47
CA ASP A 203 1.03 -16.34 -9.50
C ASP A 203 0.96 -17.72 -10.17
N GLY A 204 0.65 -17.76 -11.47
CA GLY A 204 0.60 -18.93 -12.32
C GLY A 204 1.94 -19.66 -12.41
N CYS A 205 1.93 -20.98 -12.41
CA CYS A 205 3.18 -21.76 -12.48
C CYS A 205 3.99 -21.53 -13.78
N GLU A 206 3.33 -21.18 -14.89
CA GLU A 206 4.03 -20.85 -16.14
C GLU A 206 4.90 -19.59 -15.99
N LEU A 207 4.32 -18.52 -15.44
CA LEU A 207 4.98 -17.23 -15.26
C LEU A 207 5.88 -17.21 -14.02
N MET A 208 5.42 -17.69 -12.86
CA MET A 208 6.18 -17.67 -11.62
C MET A 208 7.44 -18.53 -11.71
N CYS A 209 7.38 -19.69 -12.38
CA CYS A 209 8.52 -20.58 -12.52
C CYS A 209 9.37 -20.28 -13.77
N CYS A 210 9.02 -19.24 -14.53
CA CYS A 210 9.76 -18.75 -15.70
C CYS A 210 10.10 -19.87 -16.71
N GLY A 211 9.14 -20.76 -16.98
CA GLY A 211 9.31 -21.88 -17.91
C GLY A 211 10.20 -23.04 -17.44
N ARG A 212 10.78 -22.99 -16.22
CA ARG A 212 11.60 -24.10 -15.67
C ARG A 212 10.77 -25.33 -15.24
N GLY A 213 9.45 -25.19 -15.22
CA GLY A 213 8.53 -26.18 -14.67
C GLY A 213 8.45 -26.13 -13.14
N TYR A 214 7.69 -27.06 -12.58
CA TYR A 214 7.39 -27.13 -11.16
C TYR A 214 7.29 -28.60 -10.71
N ASP A 215 7.58 -28.84 -9.44
CA ASP A 215 7.33 -30.11 -8.77
C ASP A 215 5.96 -30.08 -8.08
N GLN A 216 5.27 -31.21 -8.08
CA GLN A 216 4.01 -31.40 -7.39
C GLN A 216 4.22 -32.30 -6.18
N PHE A 217 3.74 -31.88 -5.02
CA PHE A 217 3.69 -32.73 -3.84
C PHE A 217 2.36 -32.57 -3.10
N LYS A 218 1.96 -33.64 -2.42
CA LYS A 218 0.77 -33.64 -1.59
C LYS A 218 1.12 -33.10 -0.21
N SER A 219 0.41 -32.07 0.21
CA SER A 219 0.54 -31.47 1.53
C SER A 219 -0.74 -31.69 2.32
N VAL A 220 -0.59 -32.08 3.59
CA VAL A 220 -1.75 -32.22 4.49
C VAL A 220 -2.02 -30.85 5.09
N GLN A 221 -3.11 -30.22 4.67
CA GLN A 221 -3.60 -29.00 5.30
C GLN A 221 -4.60 -29.36 6.39
N VAL A 222 -4.42 -28.76 7.57
CA VAL A 222 -5.30 -28.95 8.72
C VAL A 222 -6.05 -27.65 8.96
N GLU A 223 -7.36 -27.68 8.76
CA GLU A 223 -8.23 -26.53 8.99
C GLU A 223 -9.29 -26.81 10.05
N ARG A 224 -9.92 -25.73 10.55
CA ARG A 224 -11.01 -25.82 11.50
C ARG A 224 -12.32 -25.87 10.72
N CYS A 225 -12.99 -27.01 10.78
CA CYS A 225 -14.21 -27.31 10.05
C CYS A 225 -15.35 -27.65 11.02
N HIS A 226 -16.57 -27.72 10.49
CA HIS A 226 -17.77 -28.09 11.26
C HIS A 226 -17.90 -27.32 12.59
N CYS A 227 -17.60 -26.03 12.54
CA CYS A 227 -17.66 -25.14 13.68
C CYS A 227 -19.12 -25.00 14.16
N LYS A 228 -19.38 -25.39 15.41
CA LYS A 228 -20.66 -25.19 16.06
C LYS A 228 -20.54 -24.14 17.14
N PHE A 229 -21.39 -23.13 17.06
CA PHE A 229 -21.55 -22.17 18.14
C PHE A 229 -22.34 -22.82 19.27
N HIS A 230 -21.79 -22.79 20.48
CA HIS A 230 -22.49 -23.19 21.69
C HIS A 230 -22.97 -21.91 22.38
N TRP A 231 -24.30 -21.78 22.50
CA TRP A 231 -24.90 -20.61 23.15
C TRP A 231 -24.32 -20.43 24.55
N CYS A 232 -23.67 -19.27 24.75
CA CYS A 232 -22.85 -18.85 25.89
C CYS A 232 -21.54 -19.66 26.11
N CYS A 233 -20.37 -19.34 25.53
CA CYS A 233 -19.97 -18.28 24.58
C CYS A 233 -18.77 -18.76 23.71
N TYR A 234 -18.77 -19.99 23.23
CA TYR A 234 -17.62 -20.51 22.49
C TYR A 234 -18.01 -21.24 21.21
N VAL A 235 -17.10 -21.19 20.24
CA VAL A 235 -17.20 -21.97 19.01
C VAL A 235 -16.35 -23.21 19.18
N LYS A 236 -16.96 -24.38 19.03
CA LYS A 236 -16.25 -25.66 18.99
C LYS A 236 -16.17 -26.13 17.54
N CYS A 237 -14.97 -26.17 16.99
CA CYS A 237 -14.69 -26.72 15.66
C CYS A 237 -14.01 -28.07 15.77
N LYS A 238 -14.22 -28.92 14.78
CA LYS A 238 -13.38 -30.09 14.54
C LYS A 238 -12.14 -29.66 13.76
N LYS A 239 -11.08 -30.46 13.81
CA LYS A 239 -9.96 -30.33 12.88
C LYS A 239 -10.24 -31.25 11.70
N CYS A 240 -10.35 -30.71 10.51
CA CYS A 240 -10.38 -31.47 9.28
C CYS A 240 -9.00 -31.47 8.65
N THR A 241 -8.62 -32.60 8.09
CA THR A 241 -7.39 -32.74 7.31
C THR A 241 -7.78 -32.93 5.86
N GLU A 242 -7.29 -32.06 5.00
CA GLU A 242 -7.42 -32.17 3.57
C GLU A 242 -6.04 -32.41 2.96
N ILE A 243 -5.97 -33.31 1.98
CA ILE A 243 -4.76 -33.53 1.20
C ILE A 243 -4.87 -32.67 -0.04
N VAL A 244 -4.07 -31.61 -0.13
CA VAL A 244 -4.06 -30.69 -1.26
C VAL A 244 -2.77 -30.84 -2.06
N ASP A 245 -2.88 -30.68 -3.37
CA ASP A 245 -1.72 -30.62 -4.24
C ASP A 245 -1.07 -29.23 -4.12
N GLN A 246 0.22 -29.20 -3.83
CA GLN A 246 1.06 -28.02 -3.86
C GLN A 246 2.06 -28.10 -5.01
N TYR A 247 2.28 -26.97 -5.66
CA TYR A 247 3.17 -26.84 -6.80
C TYR A 247 4.28 -25.87 -6.45
N VAL A 248 5.53 -26.28 -6.64
CA VAL A 248 6.71 -25.47 -6.30
C VAL A 248 7.65 -25.38 -7.49
N CYS A 249 8.11 -24.17 -7.80
CA CYS A 249 8.98 -23.91 -8.93
C CYS A 249 10.35 -24.59 -8.80
N LYS A 250 10.82 -25.15 -9.91
CA LYS A 250 12.16 -25.73 -10.05
C LYS A 250 13.27 -24.68 -10.10
#